data_AF-A0A441I2F5-F1
#
_entry.id   AF-A0A441I2F5-F1
#
_cell.length_a   1.000
_cell.length_b   1.000
_cell.length_c   1.000
_cell.angle_alpha   90.00
_cell.angle_beta   90.00
_cell.angle_gamma   90.00
#
_symmetry.space_group_name_H-M   'P 1'
#
loop_
_entity.id
_entity.type
_entity.pdbx_description
1 polymer ?
#
loop_
_entity_poly.entity_id
_entity_poly.type
_entity_poly.pdbx_seq_one_letter_code
_entity_poly.pdbx_strand_id
1 'polypeptide(L)'
;MLAKLLAATVATGVGSFAIACSLPAQPEPAPRFEIRVTTYDGQLFIAGSGDDCPSAWQGARVPHGWQSIECVDATAPRFAFHF
;
A
#
# COMPACT_ATOMS: atom_id res chain seq x y z
N MET A 1 62.51 23.02 -1.46
CA MET A 1 61.21 23.70 -1.26
C MET A 1 60.32 23.30 -2.43
N LEU A 2 59.43 22.33 -2.19
CA LEU A 2 57.97 22.54 -2.18
C LEU A 2 57.41 22.64 -3.61
N ALA A 3 57.15 21.49 -4.24
CA ALA A 3 55.80 20.95 -4.39
C ALA A 3 54.99 21.72 -5.47
N LYS A 4 54.93 21.21 -6.70
CA LYS A 4 53.88 20.26 -7.13
C LYS A 4 52.49 20.93 -7.15
N LEU A 5 52.36 21.99 -7.96
CA LEU A 5 51.12 22.62 -8.38
C LEU A 5 51.39 23.01 -9.83
N LEU A 6 50.79 22.38 -10.84
CA LEU A 6 49.46 22.71 -11.32
C LEU A 6 48.98 21.54 -12.19
N ALA A 7 48.17 20.64 -11.61
CA ALA A 7 47.48 19.62 -12.37
C ALA A 7 46.06 20.11 -12.67
N ALA A 8 45.77 20.26 -13.96
CA ALA A 8 44.47 20.05 -14.58
C ALA A 8 43.24 20.74 -13.95
N THR A 9 43.02 22.01 -14.29
CA THR A 9 41.69 22.64 -14.24
C THR A 9 41.06 22.64 -15.62
N VAL A 10 40.56 21.49 -16.08
CA VAL A 10 39.54 21.42 -17.15
C VAL A 10 38.64 20.21 -16.88
N ALA A 11 37.54 20.41 -16.16
CA ALA A 11 36.38 19.51 -16.17
C ALA A 11 35.18 20.20 -15.53
N THR A 12 34.84 21.40 -15.99
CA THR A 12 33.46 21.89 -15.85
C THR A 12 32.62 21.17 -16.89
N GLY A 13 31.66 20.36 -16.45
CA GLY A 13 30.59 19.91 -17.33
C GLY A 13 29.98 18.57 -16.98
N VAL A 14 28.74 18.66 -16.48
CA VAL A 14 27.70 17.62 -16.55
C VAL A 14 27.82 16.48 -15.54
N GLY A 15 26.95 16.48 -14.53
CA GLY A 15 26.67 15.26 -13.78
C GLY A 15 25.94 15.36 -12.44
N SER A 16 25.66 16.55 -11.91
CA SER A 16 25.14 16.66 -10.53
C SER A 16 23.63 16.94 -10.39
N PHE A 17 22.86 16.86 -11.47
CA PHE A 17 21.39 17.04 -11.44
C PHE A 17 20.65 15.86 -12.07
N ALA A 18 20.80 14.66 -11.50
CA ALA A 18 19.99 13.51 -11.92
C ALA A 18 19.57 12.60 -10.76
N ILE A 19 19.49 13.14 -9.54
CA ILE A 19 18.90 12.43 -8.39
C ILE A 19 17.58 13.14 -8.03
N ALA A 20 16.62 13.17 -8.95
CA ALA A 20 15.32 13.80 -8.70
C ALA A 20 14.12 12.87 -8.98
N CYS A 21 14.30 11.65 -9.47
CA CYS A 21 13.18 10.86 -10.02
C CYS A 21 13.08 9.41 -9.53
N SER A 22 13.37 9.14 -8.26
CA SER A 22 13.13 7.80 -7.70
C SER A 22 12.75 7.84 -6.23
N LEU A 23 11.81 8.72 -5.88
CA LEU A 23 11.00 8.48 -4.69
C LEU A 23 10.05 7.31 -5.06
N PRO A 24 10.16 6.13 -4.41
CA PRO A 24 9.16 5.09 -4.58
C PRO A 24 7.81 5.67 -4.15
N ALA A 25 6.77 5.43 -4.95
CA ALA A 25 5.41 5.79 -4.59
C ALA A 25 5.16 5.29 -3.16
N GLN A 26 4.84 6.21 -2.25
CA GLN A 26 4.44 5.84 -0.90
C GLN A 26 3.29 4.85 -1.04
N PRO A 27 3.32 3.70 -0.34
CA PRO A 27 2.20 2.77 -0.34
C PRO A 27 0.94 3.56 -0.02
N GLU A 28 -0.06 3.47 -0.89
CA GLU A 28 -1.36 4.09 -0.62
C GLU A 28 -1.86 3.60 0.75
N PRO A 29 -2.39 4.48 1.61
CA PRO A 29 -2.82 4.08 2.95
C PRO A 29 -3.76 2.88 2.83
N ALA A 30 -3.38 1.75 3.43
CA ALA A 30 -4.23 0.57 3.40
C ALA A 30 -5.59 0.90 4.05
N PRO A 31 -6.71 0.48 3.45
CA PRO A 31 -8.03 0.77 3.99
C PRO A 31 -8.15 0.18 5.38
N ARG A 32 -8.80 0.93 6.28
CA ARG A 32 -8.94 0.50 7.67
C ARG A 32 -10.02 -0.56 7.84
N PHE A 33 -11.08 -0.49 7.05
CA PHE A 33 -12.21 -1.41 7.13
C PHE A 33 -12.50 -2.07 5.79
N GLU A 34 -12.93 -3.33 5.86
CA GLU A 34 -13.29 -4.16 4.71
C GLU A 34 -14.67 -4.80 4.96
N ILE A 35 -15.49 -4.86 3.91
CA ILE A 35 -16.70 -5.69 3.87
C ILE A 35 -16.31 -7.06 3.35
N ARG A 36 -16.21 -8.03 4.26
CA ARG A 36 -15.94 -9.42 3.94
C ARG A 36 -17.25 -10.17 3.74
N VAL A 37 -17.33 -10.91 2.64
CA VAL A 37 -18.48 -11.73 2.29
C VAL A 37 -18.03 -13.16 2.17
N THR A 38 -18.64 -14.05 2.95
CA THR A 38 -18.43 -15.49 2.81
C THR A 38 -19.61 -16.08 2.06
N THR A 39 -19.38 -16.79 0.97
CA THR A 39 -20.42 -17.48 0.19
C THR A 39 -20.72 -18.87 0.75
N TYR A 40 -21.85 -19.46 0.37
CA TYR A 40 -22.26 -20.79 0.87
C TYR A 40 -21.29 -21.93 0.49
N ASP A 41 -20.47 -21.75 -0.53
CA ASP A 41 -19.38 -22.65 -0.91
C ASP A 41 -18.08 -22.39 -0.12
N GLY A 42 -18.11 -21.47 0.84
CA GLY A 42 -17.00 -21.16 1.74
C GLY A 42 -15.96 -20.19 1.19
N GLN A 43 -16.21 -19.56 0.03
CA GLN A 43 -15.29 -18.58 -0.52
C GLN A 43 -15.43 -17.21 0.17
N LEU A 44 -14.30 -16.56 0.46
CA LEU A 44 -14.25 -15.25 1.09
C LEU A 44 -13.92 -14.17 0.04
N PHE A 45 -14.76 -13.14 -0.03
CA PHE A 45 -14.62 -11.99 -0.92
C PHE A 45 -14.53 -10.68 -0.14
N ILE A 46 -13.70 -9.75 -0.62
CA ILE A 46 -13.74 -8.36 -0.17
C ILE A 46 -14.71 -7.62 -1.10
N ALA A 47 -15.93 -7.38 -0.63
CA ALA A 47 -16.96 -6.70 -1.40
C ALA A 47 -16.72 -5.19 -1.47
N GLY A 48 -16.09 -4.60 -0.46
CA GLY A 48 -15.80 -3.16 -0.41
C GLY A 48 -14.77 -2.83 0.69
N SER A 49 -14.21 -1.63 0.64
CA SER A 49 -13.22 -1.14 1.60
C SER A 49 -13.35 0.36 1.83
N GLY A 50 -12.95 0.84 3.01
CA GLY A 50 -13.08 2.24 3.40
C GLY A 50 -12.37 2.58 4.71
N ASP A 51 -12.50 3.84 5.11
CA ASP A 51 -11.94 4.36 6.37
C ASP A 51 -12.81 4.05 7.59
N ASP A 52 -14.07 3.70 7.35
CA ASP A 52 -15.06 3.22 8.31
C ASP A 52 -16.03 2.23 7.66
N CYS A 53 -16.85 1.52 8.45
CA CYS A 53 -17.81 0.57 7.89
C CYS A 53 -18.83 1.19 6.93
N PRO A 54 -19.42 2.37 7.21
CA PRO A 54 -20.33 3.02 6.27
C PRO A 54 -19.69 3.33 4.90
N SER A 55 -18.46 3.86 4.87
CA SER A 55 -17.72 4.15 3.63
C SER A 55 -17.37 2.87 2.87
N ALA A 56 -16.98 1.81 3.59
CA ALA A 56 -16.72 0.51 2.97
C ALA A 56 -17.95 -0.07 2.26
N TRP A 57 -19.16 0.27 2.72
CA TRP A 57 -20.42 -0.14 2.09
C TRP A 57 -20.81 0.68 0.84
N GLN A 58 -20.38 1.93 0.72
CA GLN A 58 -20.83 2.82 -0.37
C GLN A 58 -20.41 2.36 -1.77
N GLY A 59 -19.31 1.61 -1.87
CA GLY A 59 -18.82 1.00 -3.10
C GLY A 59 -18.96 -0.53 -3.13
N ALA A 60 -19.60 -1.13 -2.12
CA ALA A 60 -19.54 -2.57 -1.93
C ALA A 60 -20.33 -3.33 -3.00
N ARG A 61 -19.70 -4.34 -3.60
CA ARG A 61 -20.33 -5.29 -4.52
C ARG A 61 -20.41 -6.66 -3.88
N VAL A 62 -21.56 -6.96 -3.29
CA VAL A 62 -21.81 -8.23 -2.62
C VAL A 62 -22.20 -9.29 -3.67
N PRO A 63 -21.47 -10.42 -3.77
CA PRO A 63 -21.84 -11.50 -4.67
C PRO A 63 -23.17 -12.15 -4.26
N HIS A 64 -23.93 -12.67 -5.21
CA HIS A 64 -25.11 -13.50 -4.91
C HIS A 64 -24.69 -14.81 -4.22
N GLY A 65 -25.58 -15.39 -3.43
CA GLY A 65 -25.30 -16.66 -2.74
C GLY A 65 -24.36 -16.51 -1.53
N TRP A 66 -24.42 -15.37 -0.85
CA TRP A 66 -23.67 -15.13 0.37
C TRP A 66 -24.32 -15.81 1.59
N GLN A 67 -23.48 -16.36 2.45
CA GLN A 67 -23.86 -16.93 3.75
C GLN A 67 -23.74 -15.89 4.86
N SER A 68 -22.64 -15.12 4.88
CA SER A 68 -22.40 -14.09 5.88
C SER A 68 -21.71 -12.86 5.26
N ILE A 69 -21.95 -11.72 5.90
CA ILE A 69 -21.30 -10.45 5.57
C ILE A 69 -20.86 -9.79 6.86
N GLU A 70 -19.60 -9.40 6.93
CA GLU A 70 -18.98 -8.80 8.11
C GLU A 70 -18.19 -7.56 7.69
N CYS A 71 -18.39 -6.45 8.40
CA CYS A 71 -17.43 -5.36 8.33
C CYS A 71 -16.35 -5.60 9.37
N VAL A 72 -15.09 -5.64 8.95
CA VAL A 72 -13.96 -5.92 9.83
C VAL A 72 -12.88 -4.88 9.67
N ASP A 73 -12.17 -4.62 10.77
CA ASP A 73 -10.94 -3.85 10.74
C ASP A 73 -9.85 -4.68 10.05
N ALA A 74 -9.34 -4.19 8.92
CA ALA A 74 -8.33 -4.85 8.11
C ALA A 74 -6.92 -4.70 8.72
N THR A 75 -6.74 -3.74 9.61
CA THR A 75 -5.49 -3.47 10.33
C THR A 75 -5.41 -4.22 11.65
N ALA A 76 -6.54 -4.73 12.15
CA ALA A 76 -6.56 -5.54 13.35
C ALA A 76 -5.73 -6.83 13.13
N PRO A 77 -4.74 -7.11 13.99
CA PRO A 77 -3.96 -8.33 13.91
C PRO A 77 -4.88 -9.55 13.96
N ARG A 78 -4.81 -10.35 12.89
CA ARG A 78 -5.46 -11.66 12.79
C ARG A 78 -4.73 -12.61 13.72
N PHE A 79 -4.95 -12.49 15.03
CA PHE A 79 -4.43 -13.46 15.97
C PHE A 79 -5.10 -14.80 15.65
N ALA A 80 -4.34 -15.63 14.93
CA ALA A 80 -4.59 -17.04 14.76
C ALA A 80 -4.63 -17.65 16.16
N PHE A 81 -5.84 -17.96 16.64
CA PHE A 81 -6.00 -18.87 17.76
C PHE A 81 -5.55 -20.25 17.26
N HIS A 82 -4.25 -20.54 17.39
CA HIS A 82 -3.77 -21.91 17.45
C HIS A 82 -4.11 -22.40 18.86
N PHE A 83 -5.15 -23.24 18.95
CA PHE A 83 -5.50 -23.99 20.15
C PHE A 83 -4.44 -25.06 20.43
#